data_AF-A0A6V8QBZ8-F1
#
_entry.id   AF-A0A6V8QBZ8-F1
#
_cell.length_a   1.000
_cell.length_b   1.000
_cell.length_c   1.000
_cell.angle_alpha   90.00
_cell.angle_beta   90.00
_cell.angle_gamma   90.00
#
_symmetry.space_group_name_H-M   'P 1'
#
loop_
_entity.id
_entity.type
_entity.pdbx_description
1 polymer ?
#
loop_
_entity_poly.entity_id
_entity_poly.type
_entity_poly.pdbx_seq_one_letter_code
_entity_poly.pdbx_strand_id
1 'polypeptide(L)'
;FLDTLYSGAFGLKVLSHLRDVEKFCTGCTDCTECRRQYDLNYSRDIAIVWEQPDNLPVMLEEDPLQYLPPVAQFKGVQTVLAINLHQDILLSLPEFCIQAGVKALVVPLEDPLWLQGGARRQVEQKAKGTDLEIVFPKPFCALRENELHPEVNKFIRHFRIGFPLFSIRKMDGVIQEARVVQSSPCG
;
A
#
# COMPACT_ATOMS: atom_id res chain seq x y z
N PHE A 1 -3.76 9.05 9.25
CA PHE A 1 -4.54 8.58 8.08
C PHE A 1 -3.60 8.03 7.02
N LEU A 2 -4.13 7.15 6.16
CA LEU A 2 -3.52 6.57 4.96
C LEU A 2 -4.19 7.18 3.73
N ASP A 3 -3.41 7.51 2.71
CA ASP A 3 -3.94 7.81 1.39
C ASP A 3 -3.51 6.73 0.40
N THR A 4 -4.45 6.31 -0.44
CA THR A 4 -4.23 5.29 -1.47
C THR A 4 -4.29 5.93 -2.83
N LEU A 5 -3.15 5.96 -3.52
CA LEU A 5 -3.01 6.38 -4.90
C LEU A 5 -2.79 5.11 -5.73
N TYR A 6 -3.70 4.79 -6.64
CA TYR A 6 -3.58 3.52 -7.37
C TYR A 6 -4.01 3.59 -8.82
N SER A 7 -3.59 2.58 -9.57
CA SER A 7 -4.09 2.27 -10.91
C SER A 7 -4.37 0.78 -11.05
N GLY A 8 -5.42 0.44 -11.79
CA GLY A 8 -5.77 -0.91 -12.20
C GLY A 8 -6.29 -1.83 -11.09
N ALA A 9 -6.58 -3.08 -11.48
CA ALA A 9 -7.29 -4.06 -10.66
C ALA A 9 -6.56 -4.46 -9.37
N PHE A 10 -5.23 -4.44 -9.35
CA PHE A 10 -4.47 -4.80 -8.15
C PHE A 10 -4.65 -3.75 -7.03
N GLY A 11 -4.61 -2.46 -7.39
CA GLY A 11 -4.87 -1.38 -6.43
C GLY A 11 -6.28 -1.46 -5.84
N LEU A 12 -7.28 -1.68 -6.71
CA LEU A 12 -8.66 -1.88 -6.27
C LEU A 12 -8.80 -3.11 -5.35
N LYS A 13 -8.07 -4.20 -5.62
CA LYS A 13 -8.05 -5.38 -4.75
C LYS A 13 -7.49 -5.05 -3.37
N VAL A 14 -6.35 -4.37 -3.29
CA VAL A 14 -5.76 -3.95 -2.01
C VAL A 14 -6.72 -3.04 -1.24
N LEU A 15 -7.31 -2.04 -1.91
CA LEU A 15 -8.27 -1.14 -1.28
C LEU A 15 -9.51 -1.89 -0.76
N SER A 16 -10.02 -2.84 -1.54
CA SER A 16 -11.17 -3.66 -1.15
C SER A 16 -10.86 -4.56 0.05
N HIS A 17 -9.62 -5.05 0.14
CA HIS A 17 -9.12 -5.78 1.31
C HIS A 17 -9.12 -4.90 2.57
N LEU A 18 -8.54 -3.70 2.47
CA LEU A 18 -8.43 -2.74 3.58
C LEU A 18 -9.79 -2.21 4.07
N ARG A 19 -10.81 -2.21 3.21
CA ARG A 19 -12.17 -1.79 3.54
C ARG A 19 -13.08 -2.96 3.94
N ASP A 20 -12.55 -4.18 3.91
CA ASP A 20 -13.28 -5.44 4.12
C ASP A 20 -14.60 -5.51 3.34
N VAL A 21 -14.54 -5.21 2.04
CA VAL A 21 -15.73 -5.18 1.17
C VAL A 21 -16.38 -6.57 1.11
N GLU A 22 -17.71 -6.61 1.10
CA GLU A 22 -18.47 -7.86 0.97
C GLU A 22 -18.02 -8.67 -0.26
N LYS A 23 -17.98 -10.00 -0.13
CA LYS A 23 -17.58 -10.94 -1.18
C LYS A 23 -16.15 -10.72 -1.72
N PHE A 24 -15.29 -10.01 -0.99
CA PHE A 24 -13.87 -9.90 -1.32
C PHE A 24 -13.21 -11.28 -1.43
N CYS A 25 -13.51 -12.19 -0.49
CA CYS A 25 -13.04 -13.57 -0.53
C CYS A 25 -13.95 -14.40 -1.44
N THR A 26 -13.35 -15.04 -2.46
CA THR A 26 -14.03 -15.94 -3.40
C THR A 26 -13.68 -17.41 -3.18
N GLY A 27 -13.00 -17.74 -2.08
CA GLY A 27 -12.54 -19.10 -1.79
C GLY A 27 -13.65 -20.09 -1.41
N CYS A 28 -14.81 -19.59 -1.01
CA CYS A 28 -15.98 -20.39 -0.63
C CYS A 28 -17.09 -20.23 -1.68
N THR A 29 -17.87 -21.27 -1.95
CA THR A 29 -19.09 -21.18 -2.79
C THR A 29 -20.16 -20.29 -2.17
N ASP A 30 -20.31 -20.35 -0.84
CA ASP A 30 -21.15 -19.46 -0.04
C ASP A 30 -20.29 -18.70 0.96
N CYS A 31 -20.45 -17.38 1.04
CA CYS A 31 -19.71 -16.57 2.00
C CYS A 31 -20.16 -16.91 3.43
N THR A 32 -19.27 -17.51 4.22
CA THR A 32 -19.52 -17.89 5.61
C THR A 32 -19.04 -16.84 6.62
N GLU A 33 -18.91 -15.58 6.20
CA GLU A 33 -18.39 -14.46 7.02
C GLU A 33 -17.04 -14.74 7.70
N CYS A 34 -16.21 -15.62 7.13
CA CYS A 34 -14.96 -16.07 7.73
C CYS A 34 -13.94 -14.95 8.05
N ARG A 35 -14.08 -13.80 7.37
CA ARG A 35 -13.25 -12.61 7.57
C ARG A 35 -13.70 -11.73 8.75
N ARG A 36 -14.95 -11.86 9.20
CA ARG A 36 -15.55 -11.03 10.25
C ARG A 36 -14.81 -11.09 11.58
N GLN A 37 -14.18 -12.23 11.88
CA GLN A 37 -13.38 -12.43 13.09
C GLN A 37 -12.11 -11.56 13.17
N TYR A 38 -11.67 -10.97 12.05
CA TYR A 38 -10.39 -10.25 11.97
C TYR A 38 -10.52 -8.73 12.10
N ASP A 39 -11.73 -8.16 12.07
CA ASP A 39 -11.97 -6.71 12.17
C ASP A 39 -11.10 -5.88 11.20
N LEU A 40 -11.22 -6.16 9.90
CA LEU A 40 -10.31 -5.63 8.86
C LEU A 40 -10.80 -4.34 8.19
N ASN A 41 -11.83 -3.68 8.72
CA ASN A 41 -12.42 -2.52 8.08
C ASN A 41 -11.73 -1.21 8.52
N TYR A 42 -10.72 -0.82 7.75
CA TYR A 42 -9.94 0.40 7.94
C TYR A 42 -10.49 1.62 7.20
N SER A 43 -11.75 1.60 6.74
CA SER A 43 -12.32 2.69 5.94
C SER A 43 -12.24 4.07 6.60
N ARG A 44 -12.21 4.12 7.94
CA ARG A 44 -12.10 5.39 8.71
C ARG A 44 -10.66 5.94 8.76
N ASP A 45 -9.67 5.08 8.51
CA ASP A 45 -8.26 5.46 8.53
C ASP A 45 -7.75 5.89 7.15
N ILE A 46 -8.54 5.64 6.09
CA ILE A 46 -8.25 6.05 4.72
C ILE A 46 -8.82 7.45 4.49
N ALA A 47 -7.97 8.45 4.30
CA ALA A 47 -8.43 9.82 4.09
C ALA A 47 -8.76 10.08 2.62
N ILE A 48 -7.89 9.66 1.69
CA ILE A 48 -8.09 9.83 0.25
C ILE A 48 -7.90 8.50 -0.48
N VAL A 49 -8.80 8.28 -1.43
CA VAL A 49 -8.66 7.26 -2.47
C VAL A 49 -8.64 7.99 -3.80
N TRP A 50 -7.52 7.92 -4.50
CA TRP A 50 -7.37 8.49 -5.83
C TRP A 50 -6.99 7.38 -6.81
N GLU A 51 -7.84 7.19 -7.81
CA GLU A 51 -7.59 6.31 -8.94
C GLU A 51 -7.04 7.15 -10.08
N GLN A 52 -5.88 6.74 -10.58
CA GLN A 52 -5.27 7.37 -11.74
C GLN A 52 -6.20 7.25 -12.96
N PRO A 53 -6.32 8.31 -13.78
CA PRO A 53 -7.02 8.22 -15.06
C PRO A 53 -6.43 7.11 -15.95
N ASP A 54 -7.32 6.40 -16.64
CA ASP A 54 -6.93 5.43 -17.66
C ASP A 54 -6.32 6.14 -18.88
N ASN A 55 -5.45 5.43 -19.62
CA ASN A 55 -4.88 5.87 -20.90
C ASN A 55 -4.02 7.14 -20.85
N LEU A 56 -3.28 7.37 -19.76
CA LEU A 56 -2.22 8.37 -19.77
C LEU A 56 -1.17 8.04 -20.85
N PRO A 57 -0.61 9.05 -21.54
CA PRO A 57 0.46 8.83 -22.50
C PRO A 57 1.69 8.27 -21.79
N VAL A 58 2.55 7.56 -22.52
CA VAL A 58 3.78 6.93 -21.98
C VAL A 58 4.71 7.94 -21.29
N MET A 59 4.66 9.20 -21.72
CA MET A 59 5.37 10.33 -21.13
C MET A 59 4.40 11.48 -20.98
N LEU A 60 4.36 12.10 -19.80
CA LEU A 60 3.55 13.27 -19.54
C LEU A 60 4.28 14.52 -20.05
N GLU A 61 3.63 15.30 -20.91
CA GLU A 61 4.17 16.59 -21.40
C GLU A 61 4.04 17.70 -20.37
N GLU A 62 3.03 17.60 -19.50
CA GLU A 62 2.74 18.53 -18.41
C GLU A 62 3.33 18.06 -17.09
N ASP A 63 3.32 18.93 -16.08
CA ASP A 63 3.80 18.59 -14.73
C ASP A 63 2.98 17.42 -14.14
N PRO A 64 3.61 16.26 -13.82
CA PRO A 64 2.92 15.09 -13.29
C PRO A 64 2.13 15.36 -12.01
N LEU A 65 2.51 16.37 -11.22
CA LEU A 65 1.81 16.74 -9.99
C LEU A 65 0.41 17.30 -10.25
N GLN A 66 0.13 17.81 -11.46
CA GLN A 66 -1.20 18.33 -11.82
C GLN A 66 -2.27 17.24 -11.89
N TYR A 67 -1.86 15.98 -12.06
CA TYR A 67 -2.77 14.83 -12.05
C TYR A 67 -3.16 14.41 -10.63
N LEU A 68 -2.39 14.79 -9.62
CA LEU A 68 -2.64 14.43 -8.23
C LEU A 68 -3.66 15.38 -7.58
N PRO A 69 -4.39 14.93 -6.55
CA PRO A 69 -5.21 15.84 -5.76
C PRO A 69 -4.34 16.93 -5.11
N PRO A 70 -4.89 18.12 -4.80
CA PRO A 70 -4.13 19.20 -4.19
C PRO A 70 -3.43 18.77 -2.91
N VAL A 71 -2.15 19.14 -2.75
CA VAL A 71 -1.32 18.82 -1.58
C VAL A 71 -2.02 19.13 -0.24
N ALA A 72 -2.82 20.20 -0.19
CA ALA A 72 -3.58 20.59 0.99
C ALA A 72 -4.56 19.51 1.50
N GLN A 73 -5.04 18.63 0.63
CA GLN A 73 -5.93 17.52 1.01
C GLN A 73 -5.18 16.43 1.80
N PHE A 74 -3.86 16.34 1.65
CA PHE A 74 -3.02 15.33 2.33
C PHE A 74 -2.59 15.76 3.75
N LYS A 75 -3.13 16.87 4.26
CA LYS A 75 -2.78 17.36 5.59
C LYS A 75 -3.16 16.36 6.67
N GLY A 76 -2.17 15.89 7.44
CA GLY A 76 -2.35 14.90 8.52
C GLY A 76 -2.30 13.44 8.05
N VAL A 77 -1.98 13.21 6.78
CA VAL A 77 -1.70 11.89 6.21
C VAL A 77 -0.29 11.49 6.59
N GLN A 78 -0.15 10.28 7.14
CA GLN A 78 1.14 9.76 7.60
C GLN A 78 1.79 8.86 6.56
N THR A 79 0.97 8.14 5.80
CA THR A 79 1.44 7.17 4.81
C THR A 79 0.70 7.36 3.50
N VAL A 80 1.44 7.33 2.39
CA VAL A 80 0.91 7.21 1.04
C VAL A 80 1.24 5.81 0.52
N LEU A 81 0.23 5.11 0.03
CA LEU A 81 0.36 3.84 -0.66
C LEU A 81 0.17 4.08 -2.16
N ALA A 82 1.24 3.94 -2.93
CA ALA A 82 1.28 4.21 -4.36
C ALA A 82 1.40 2.91 -5.16
N ILE A 83 0.33 2.51 -5.84
CA ILE A 83 0.23 1.20 -6.51
C ILE A 83 0.08 1.39 -8.02
N ASN A 84 1.03 0.84 -8.79
CA ASN A 84 0.99 0.79 -10.27
C ASN A 84 0.75 2.15 -10.96
N LEU A 85 1.17 3.25 -10.34
CA LEU A 85 1.02 4.60 -10.91
C LEU A 85 1.85 4.78 -12.20
N HIS A 86 1.56 5.83 -12.95
CA HIS A 86 2.40 6.27 -14.05
C HIS A 86 3.81 6.60 -13.53
N GLN A 87 4.86 6.23 -14.28
CA GLN A 87 6.24 6.40 -13.83
C GLN A 87 6.58 7.87 -13.57
N ASP A 88 6.11 8.80 -14.41
CA ASP A 88 6.36 10.23 -14.23
C ASP A 88 5.69 10.80 -12.98
N ILE A 89 4.49 10.30 -12.63
CA ILE A 89 3.80 10.64 -11.38
C ILE A 89 4.60 10.11 -10.20
N LEU A 90 5.01 8.84 -10.27
CA LEU A 90 5.82 8.20 -9.22
C LEU A 90 7.16 8.92 -9.00
N LEU A 91 7.81 9.39 -10.08
CA LEU A 91 9.05 10.15 -10.01
C LEU A 91 8.89 11.48 -9.26
N SER A 92 7.72 12.10 -9.33
CA SER A 92 7.42 13.40 -8.68
C SER A 92 6.81 13.22 -7.28
N LEU A 93 6.45 11.99 -6.92
CA LEU A 93 5.73 11.69 -5.68
C LEU A 93 6.54 11.93 -4.38
N PRO A 94 7.88 11.76 -4.33
CA PRO A 94 8.65 12.11 -3.15
C PRO A 94 8.53 13.59 -2.78
N GLU A 95 8.69 14.50 -3.75
CA GLU A 95 8.57 15.94 -3.48
C GLU A 95 7.17 16.30 -2.99
N PHE A 96 6.15 15.73 -3.62
CA PHE A 96 4.76 15.88 -3.20
C PHE A 96 4.54 15.43 -1.75
N CYS A 97 5.04 14.25 -1.39
CA CYS A 97 4.92 13.69 -0.04
C CYS A 97 5.63 14.56 1.00
N ILE A 98 6.84 15.04 0.69
CA ILE A 98 7.60 15.94 1.56
C ILE A 98 6.83 17.24 1.78
N GLN A 99 6.29 17.84 0.73
CA GLN A 99 5.49 19.08 0.82
C GLN A 99 4.20 18.86 1.64
N ALA A 100 3.57 17.69 1.51
CA ALA A 100 2.40 17.30 2.28
C ALA A 100 2.70 16.98 3.76
N GLY A 101 3.96 16.77 4.12
CA GLY A 101 4.37 16.34 5.46
C GLY A 101 4.15 14.84 5.71
N VAL A 102 4.00 14.04 4.66
CA VAL A 102 3.88 12.58 4.70
C VAL A 102 5.20 11.97 5.22
N LYS A 103 5.09 10.89 6.00
CA LYS A 103 6.23 10.25 6.65
C LYS A 103 6.64 8.92 6.04
N ALA A 104 5.73 8.23 5.38
CA ALA A 104 6.02 6.98 4.68
C ALA A 104 5.39 6.94 3.28
N LEU A 105 6.16 6.51 2.29
CA LEU A 105 5.71 6.20 0.94
C LEU A 105 5.99 4.72 0.65
N VAL A 106 4.91 3.94 0.49
CA VAL A 106 4.98 2.51 0.17
C VAL A 106 4.65 2.33 -1.30
N VAL A 107 5.58 1.76 -2.07
CA VAL A 107 5.46 1.60 -3.54
C VAL A 107 5.64 0.12 -3.92
N PRO A 108 4.57 -0.69 -3.90
CA PRO A 108 4.68 -2.10 -4.23
C PRO A 108 5.04 -2.33 -5.69
N LEU A 109 6.00 -3.22 -5.94
CA LEU A 109 6.46 -3.57 -7.28
C LEU A 109 5.86 -4.92 -7.71
N GLU A 110 4.61 -4.90 -8.15
CA GLU A 110 3.91 -6.11 -8.61
C GLU A 110 4.33 -6.56 -10.01
N ASP A 111 4.51 -5.61 -10.93
CA ASP A 111 5.06 -5.89 -12.25
C ASP A 111 6.58 -5.61 -12.25
N PRO A 112 7.43 -6.62 -12.47
CA PRO A 112 8.88 -6.44 -12.51
C PRO A 112 9.37 -5.55 -13.65
N LEU A 113 8.57 -5.34 -14.70
CA LEU A 113 8.88 -4.48 -15.85
C LEU A 113 8.35 -3.05 -15.66
N TRP A 114 7.45 -2.82 -14.70
CA TRP A 114 6.79 -1.52 -14.51
C TRP A 114 7.74 -0.43 -14.01
N LEU A 115 8.69 -0.73 -13.13
CA LEU A 115 9.64 0.27 -12.63
C LEU A 115 11.08 -0.17 -12.85
N GLN A 116 11.77 0.50 -13.78
CA GLN A 116 13.19 0.25 -14.03
C GLN A 116 14.06 0.72 -12.87
N GLY A 117 15.22 0.07 -12.67
CA GLY A 117 16.13 0.38 -11.57
C GLY A 117 16.64 1.82 -11.54
N GLY A 118 16.76 2.47 -12.70
CA GLY A 118 17.12 3.89 -12.81
C GLY A 118 16.06 4.83 -12.21
N ALA A 119 14.78 4.61 -12.55
CA ALA A 119 13.67 5.40 -12.01
C ALA A 119 13.52 5.19 -10.50
N ARG A 120 13.62 3.93 -10.02
CA ARG A 120 13.61 3.63 -8.59
C ARG A 120 14.69 4.41 -7.83
N ARG A 121 15.93 4.40 -8.32
CA ARG A 121 17.02 5.15 -7.68
C ARG A 121 16.75 6.65 -7.63
N GLN A 122 16.12 7.22 -8.66
CA GLN A 122 15.76 8.63 -8.65
C GLN A 122 14.74 8.95 -7.55
N VAL A 123 13.71 8.13 -7.40
CA VAL A 123 12.71 8.26 -6.32
C VAL A 123 13.40 8.16 -4.95
N GLU A 124 14.25 7.17 -4.74
CA GLU A 124 15.01 7.00 -3.48
C GLU A 124 15.91 8.20 -3.19
N GLN A 125 16.60 8.75 -4.19
CA GLN A 125 17.51 9.89 -4.03
C GLN A 125 16.76 11.17 -3.62
N LYS A 126 15.55 11.39 -4.14
CA LYS A 126 14.73 12.58 -3.81
C LYS A 126 14.30 12.61 -2.35
N ALA A 127 14.19 11.47 -1.68
CA ALA A 127 13.85 11.39 -0.26
C ALA A 127 15.07 11.40 0.68
N LYS A 128 16.30 11.26 0.16
CA LYS A 128 17.49 11.24 1.02
C LYS A 128 17.68 12.55 1.77
N GLY A 129 17.99 12.45 3.05
CA GLY A 129 18.18 13.60 3.93
C GLY A 129 16.87 14.25 4.38
N THR A 130 15.73 13.61 4.12
CA THR A 130 14.41 14.03 4.61
C THR A 130 13.85 13.00 5.59
N ASP A 131 12.76 13.34 6.26
CA ASP A 131 12.03 12.41 7.15
C ASP A 131 11.10 11.45 6.39
N LEU A 132 11.09 11.46 5.05
CA LEU A 132 10.24 10.59 4.25
C LEU A 132 10.89 9.20 4.10
N GLU A 133 10.30 8.20 4.72
CA GLU A 133 10.65 6.80 4.48
C GLU A 133 10.06 6.31 3.16
N ILE A 134 10.86 5.67 2.31
CA ILE A 134 10.36 5.07 1.07
C ILE A 134 10.75 3.60 1.00
N VAL A 135 9.77 2.74 0.73
CA VAL A 135 9.99 1.30 0.55
C VAL A 135 9.36 0.79 -0.75
N PHE A 136 10.06 -0.16 -1.37
CA PHE A 136 9.65 -0.79 -2.63
C PHE A 136 9.53 -2.31 -2.45
N PRO A 137 8.50 -2.81 -1.73
CA PRO A 137 8.35 -4.24 -1.53
C PRO A 137 8.09 -4.93 -2.87
N LYS A 138 8.83 -6.01 -3.13
CA LYS A 138 8.72 -6.80 -4.35
C LYS A 138 8.66 -8.29 -4.01
N PRO A 139 7.48 -8.94 -4.10
CA PRO A 139 6.12 -8.34 -4.27
C PRO A 139 5.65 -7.58 -3.01
N PHE A 140 4.44 -7.01 -3.00
CA PHE A 140 3.91 -6.28 -1.84
C PHE A 140 3.91 -7.14 -0.56
N CYS A 141 3.58 -8.42 -0.67
CA CYS A 141 3.62 -9.35 0.47
C CYS A 141 5.04 -9.64 0.99
N ALA A 142 6.10 -9.12 0.38
CA ALA A 142 7.45 -9.13 0.95
C ALA A 142 7.70 -7.98 1.94
N LEU A 143 6.75 -7.05 2.11
CA LEU A 143 6.86 -5.94 3.05
C LEU A 143 6.99 -6.47 4.49
N ARG A 144 8.08 -6.12 5.15
CA ARG A 144 8.41 -6.52 6.52
C ARG A 144 8.82 -5.30 7.33
N GLU A 145 8.70 -5.42 8.64
CA GLU A 145 9.23 -4.41 9.53
C GLU A 145 10.74 -4.31 9.41
N ASN A 146 11.25 -3.09 9.54
CA ASN A 146 12.67 -2.77 9.51
C ASN A 146 12.94 -1.62 10.49
N GLU A 147 13.97 -1.74 11.33
CA GLU A 147 14.34 -0.71 12.31
C GLU A 147 14.67 0.65 11.67
N LEU A 148 15.12 0.64 10.41
CA LEU A 148 15.40 1.84 9.62
C LEU A 148 14.14 2.53 9.09
N HIS A 149 12.98 1.88 9.16
CA HIS A 149 11.71 2.40 8.63
C HIS A 149 10.58 2.35 9.69
N PRO A 150 10.72 3.05 10.84
CA PRO A 150 9.73 3.04 11.91
C PRO A 150 8.33 3.53 11.48
N GLU A 151 8.21 4.47 10.54
CA GLU A 151 6.91 4.97 10.06
C GLU A 151 6.21 3.93 9.17
N VAL A 152 6.96 3.22 8.32
CA VAL A 152 6.45 2.05 7.58
C VAL A 152 6.04 0.92 8.55
N ASN A 153 6.76 0.71 9.65
CA ASN A 153 6.38 -0.30 10.65
C ASN A 153 5.02 0.03 11.30
N LYS A 154 4.72 1.32 11.55
CA LYS A 154 3.40 1.75 12.04
C LYS A 154 2.30 1.39 11.05
N PHE A 155 2.54 1.60 9.75
CA PHE A 155 1.61 1.20 8.69
C PHE A 155 1.36 -0.32 8.71
N ILE A 156 2.41 -1.13 8.72
CA ILE A 156 2.31 -2.61 8.75
C ILE A 156 1.46 -3.07 9.94
N ARG A 157 1.76 -2.57 11.14
CA ARG A 157 1.09 -2.98 12.39
C ARG A 157 -0.36 -2.50 12.45
N HIS A 158 -0.64 -1.27 12.04
CA HIS A 158 -1.99 -0.68 12.08
C HIS A 158 -2.93 -1.42 11.14
N PHE A 159 -2.55 -1.50 9.86
CA PHE A 159 -3.36 -2.14 8.82
C PHE A 159 -3.26 -3.66 8.81
N ARG A 160 -2.34 -4.24 9.61
CA ARG A 160 -2.05 -5.68 9.67
C ARG A 160 -1.87 -6.30 8.29
N ILE A 161 -1.14 -5.60 7.41
CA ILE A 161 -0.80 -6.07 6.06
C ILE A 161 0.71 -6.05 5.82
N GLY A 162 1.20 -7.06 5.09
CA GLY A 162 2.61 -7.20 4.73
C GLY A 162 2.95 -8.66 4.49
N PHE A 163 4.10 -9.10 4.98
CA PHE A 163 4.43 -10.52 4.98
C PHE A 163 3.45 -11.30 5.87
N PRO A 164 2.77 -12.34 5.35
CA PRO A 164 1.70 -12.99 6.10
C PRO A 164 2.25 -13.67 7.36
N LEU A 165 1.56 -13.45 8.49
CA LEU A 165 1.89 -14.04 9.78
C LEU A 165 0.70 -14.82 10.31
N PHE A 166 0.97 -16.05 10.77
CA PHE A 166 -0.04 -16.95 11.31
C PHE A 166 0.31 -17.35 12.74
N SER A 167 -0.69 -17.40 13.60
CA SER A 167 -0.61 -18.07 14.89
C SER A 167 -1.20 -19.47 14.75
N ILE A 168 -0.44 -20.49 15.13
CA ILE A 168 -0.86 -21.90 15.04
C ILE A 168 -0.85 -22.49 16.45
N ARG A 169 -2.01 -22.95 16.92
CA ARG A 169 -2.10 -23.74 18.16
C ARG A 169 -2.06 -25.23 17.83
N LYS A 170 -1.18 -25.96 18.52
CA LYS A 170 -1.04 -27.42 18.39
C LYS A 170 -1.38 -28.11 19.71
N MET A 171 -1.95 -29.30 19.63
CA MET A 171 -2.18 -30.22 20.76
C MET A 171 -1.89 -31.63 20.29
N ASP A 172 -1.05 -32.37 21.01
CA ASP A 172 -0.62 -33.74 20.67
C ASP A 172 -0.12 -33.89 19.23
N GLY A 173 0.61 -32.89 18.72
CA GLY A 173 1.14 -32.89 17.36
C GLY A 173 0.13 -32.49 16.27
N VAL A 174 -1.14 -32.28 16.62
CA VAL A 174 -2.22 -31.90 15.68
C VAL A 174 -2.49 -30.40 15.74
N ILE A 175 -2.68 -29.77 14.58
CA ILE A 175 -3.11 -28.36 14.48
C ILE A 175 -4.57 -28.25 14.92
N GLN A 176 -4.80 -27.49 15.99
CA GLN A 176 -6.13 -27.24 16.55
C GLN A 176 -6.72 -25.92 16.06
N GLU A 177 -5.88 -24.92 15.79
CA GLU A 177 -6.30 -23.62 15.26
C GLU A 177 -5.18 -23.01 14.44
N ALA A 178 -5.54 -22.33 13.35
CA ALA A 178 -4.67 -21.44 12.59
C ALA A 178 -5.39 -20.08 12.47
N ARG A 179 -4.74 -19.02 12.92
CA ARG A 179 -5.29 -17.65 12.90
C ARG A 179 -4.37 -16.73 12.12
N VAL A 180 -4.95 -15.92 11.24
CA VAL A 180 -4.22 -14.84 10.56
C VAL A 180 -3.97 -13.70 11.56
N VAL A 181 -2.70 -13.35 11.77
CA VAL A 181 -2.29 -12.21 12.60
C VAL A 181 -2.02 -10.98 11.72
N GLN A 182 -1.40 -11.22 10.56
CA GLN A 182 -1.12 -10.23 9.53
C GLN A 182 -1.42 -10.86 8.17
N SER A 183 -2.20 -10.17 7.36
CA SER A 183 -2.60 -10.63 6.02
C SER A 183 -1.56 -10.25 4.97
N SER A 184 -1.56 -10.98 3.85
CA SER A 184 -1.02 -10.43 2.60
C SER A 184 -1.80 -9.16 2.21
N PRO A 185 -1.17 -8.16 1.59
CA PRO A 185 -1.86 -6.92 1.20
C PRO A 185 -2.98 -7.12 0.19
N CYS A 186 -2.88 -8.16 -0.63
CA CYS A 186 -3.91 -8.56 -1.59
C CYS A 186 -5.01 -9.46 -0.98
N GLY A 187 -4.97 -9.67 0.34
CA GLY A 187 -5.97 -10.37 1.13
C GLY A 187 -6.02 -11.87 1.02
#